data_AF-A0A8S0FH57-F1
#
_entry.id   AF-A0A8S0FH57-F1
#
_cell.length_a   1.000
_cell.length_b   1.000
_cell.length_c   1.000
_cell.angle_alpha   90.00
_cell.angle_beta   90.00
_cell.angle_gamma   90.00
#
_symmetry.space_group_name_H-M   'P 1'
#
loop_
_entity.id
_entity.type
_entity.pdbx_description
1 polymer ?
#
loop_
_entity_poly.entity_id
_entity_poly.type
_entity_poly.pdbx_seq_one_letter_code
_entity_poly.pdbx_strand_id
1 'polypeptide(L)'
;MLPLLVGLGLDELSMSAPSIPAAKARMAQLDSRECRQLLNQAMACRTSLEVEHLLAQFRMTQQDAPLVTAECITLESDWRSKEEVLKGMTDNLLLAGRCRYPRKLEADLWAREAVFSTGLGFSFAIPHSKSEHIEQSTISVARLQAPVRWGEVGDARV
;
A
#
# COMPACT_ATOMS: atom_id res chain seq x y z
N MET A 1 -7.73 7.89 -13.81
CA MET A 1 -8.27 8.60 -14.98
C MET A 1 -7.50 9.87 -15.31
N LEU A 2 -7.32 10.83 -14.40
CA LEU A 2 -6.64 12.11 -14.71
C LEU A 2 -5.31 11.97 -15.50
N PRO A 3 -4.38 11.06 -15.16
CA PRO A 3 -3.15 10.86 -15.95
C PRO A 3 -3.41 10.40 -17.40
N LEU A 4 -4.44 9.60 -17.65
CA LEU A 4 -4.81 9.19 -19.01
C LEU A 4 -5.40 10.35 -19.82
N LEU A 5 -6.16 11.25 -19.17
CA LEU A 5 -6.72 12.44 -19.82
C LEU A 5 -5.61 13.44 -20.23
N VAL A 6 -4.65 13.66 -19.33
CA VAL A 6 -3.42 14.43 -19.64
C VAL A 6 -2.64 13.74 -20.77
N GLY A 7 -2.48 12.42 -20.70
CA GLY A 7 -1.82 11.63 -21.73
C GLY A 7 -2.54 11.67 -23.09
N LEU A 8 -3.85 11.88 -23.14
CA LEU A 8 -4.62 12.09 -24.36
C LEU A 8 -4.37 13.47 -24.99
N GLY A 9 -3.87 14.43 -24.20
CA GLY A 9 -3.70 15.82 -24.61
C GLY A 9 -4.96 16.67 -24.45
N LEU A 10 -5.89 16.26 -23.58
CA LEU A 10 -7.06 17.07 -23.28
C LEU A 10 -6.65 18.34 -22.52
N ASP A 11 -7.10 19.48 -23.02
CA ASP A 11 -6.89 20.82 -22.49
C ASP A 11 -8.13 21.33 -21.71
N GLU A 12 -9.30 20.73 -21.94
CA GLU A 12 -10.55 21.07 -21.27
C GLU A 12 -11.12 19.89 -20.46
N LEU A 13 -11.38 20.12 -19.17
CA LEU A 13 -11.98 19.16 -18.25
C LEU A 13 -13.22 19.75 -17.57
N SER A 14 -14.40 19.21 -17.88
CA SER A 14 -15.65 19.59 -17.22
C SER A 14 -15.74 19.03 -15.80
N MET A 15 -15.95 19.89 -14.79
CA MET A 15 -16.14 19.49 -13.40
C MET A 15 -16.83 20.57 -12.56
N SER A 16 -17.33 20.20 -11.38
CA SER A 16 -17.90 21.15 -10.42
C SER A 16 -16.82 22.06 -9.82
N ALA A 17 -17.17 23.32 -9.53
CA ALA A 17 -16.24 24.30 -8.96
C ALA A 17 -15.45 23.80 -7.72
N PRO A 18 -16.03 23.04 -6.78
CA PRO A 18 -15.28 22.49 -5.63
C PRO A 18 -14.18 21.49 -6.02
N SER A 19 -14.28 20.82 -7.17
CA SER A 19 -13.31 19.82 -7.62
C SER A 19 -12.09 20.44 -8.31
N ILE A 20 -12.21 21.69 -8.79
CA ILE A 20 -11.17 22.36 -9.59
C ILE A 20 -9.83 22.49 -8.85
N PRO A 21 -9.75 22.94 -7.58
CA PRO A 21 -8.48 23.09 -6.89
C PRO A 21 -7.71 21.78 -6.75
N ALA A 22 -8.40 20.71 -6.34
CA ALA A 22 -7.81 19.38 -6.20
C ALA A 22 -7.35 18.81 -7.55
N ALA A 23 -8.14 19.02 -8.62
CA ALA A 23 -7.76 18.61 -9.96
C ALA A 23 -6.49 19.35 -10.44
N LYS A 24 -6.44 20.68 -10.28
CA LYS A 24 -5.25 21.48 -10.63
C LYS A 24 -4.00 21.07 -9.84
N ALA A 25 -4.14 20.87 -8.53
CA ALA A 25 -3.03 20.43 -7.68
C ALA A 25 -2.47 19.07 -8.14
N ARG A 26 -3.36 18.13 -8.49
CA ARG A 26 -2.95 16.83 -9.03
C ARG A 26 -2.32 16.94 -10.42
N MET A 27 -2.87 17.78 -11.31
CA MET A 27 -2.28 18.02 -12.64
C MET A 27 -0.88 18.60 -12.55
N ALA A 28 -0.62 19.49 -11.59
CA ALA A 28 0.70 20.10 -11.38
C ALA A 28 1.79 19.10 -10.97
N GLN A 29 1.40 17.90 -10.50
CA GLN A 29 2.33 16.83 -10.11
C GLN A 29 2.59 15.82 -11.24
N LEU A 30 1.95 15.96 -12.41
CA LEU A 30 2.05 14.99 -13.50
C LEU A 30 3.02 15.46 -14.58
N ASP A 31 3.91 14.58 -15.01
CA ASP A 31 4.68 14.76 -16.24
C ASP A 31 3.87 14.31 -17.46
N SER A 32 3.79 15.16 -18.49
CA SER A 32 2.99 14.89 -19.68
C SER A 32 3.55 13.76 -20.56
N ARG A 33 4.87 13.57 -20.57
CA ARG A 33 5.52 12.48 -21.32
C ARG A 33 5.26 11.15 -20.64
N GLU A 34 5.37 11.09 -19.32
CA GLU A 34 5.02 9.90 -18.54
C GLU A 34 3.53 9.55 -18.67
N CYS A 35 2.64 10.54 -18.65
CA CYS A 35 1.22 10.35 -18.91
C CYS A 35 0.94 9.80 -20.31
N ARG A 36 1.68 10.24 -21.35
CA ARG A 36 1.58 9.69 -22.71
C ARG A 36 2.06 8.23 -22.77
N GLN A 37 3.14 7.88 -22.07
CA GLN A 37 3.62 6.50 -21.98
C GLN A 37 2.60 5.59 -21.29
N LEU A 38 2.03 6.05 -20.18
CA LEU A 38 0.96 5.38 -19.46
C LEU A 38 -0.25 5.11 -20.36
N LEU A 39 -0.68 6.11 -21.14
CA LEU A 39 -1.79 5.95 -22.08
C LEU A 39 -1.48 4.88 -23.13
N ASN A 40 -0.28 4.90 -23.72
CA ASN A 40 0.10 3.90 -24.73
C ASN A 40 0.08 2.47 -24.15
N GLN A 41 0.52 2.31 -22.89
CA GLN A 41 0.44 1.03 -22.18
C GLN A 41 -1.02 0.64 -21.90
N ALA A 42 -1.86 1.58 -21.47
CA ALA A 42 -3.28 1.33 -21.22
C ALA A 42 -4.04 0.91 -22.48
N MET A 43 -3.70 1.47 -23.64
CA MET A 43 -4.28 1.09 -24.94
C MET A 43 -3.88 -0.33 -25.38
N ALA A 44 -2.80 -0.88 -24.84
CA ALA A 44 -2.36 -2.25 -25.10
C ALA A 44 -2.99 -3.29 -24.15
N CYS A 45 -3.62 -2.85 -23.06
CA CYS A 45 -4.33 -3.72 -22.13
C CYS A 45 -5.56 -4.35 -22.80
N ARG A 46 -5.84 -5.62 -22.50
CA ARG A 46 -6.97 -6.38 -23.05
C ARG A 46 -8.21 -6.30 -22.18
N THR A 47 -8.06 -5.91 -20.91
CA THR A 47 -9.14 -5.88 -19.92
C THR A 47 -9.12 -4.58 -19.12
N SER A 48 -10.27 -4.21 -18.57
CA SER A 48 -10.36 -3.06 -17.64
C SER A 48 -9.53 -3.30 -16.37
N LEU A 49 -9.42 -4.55 -15.92
CA LEU A 49 -8.62 -4.92 -14.75
C LEU A 49 -7.13 -4.63 -14.95
N GLU A 50 -6.59 -4.94 -16.15
CA GLU A 50 -5.21 -4.59 -16.49
C GLU A 50 -4.98 -3.06 -16.49
N VAL A 51 -5.94 -2.29 -17.01
CA VAL A 51 -5.88 -0.82 -16.97
C VAL A 51 -5.92 -0.30 -15.54
N GLU A 52 -6.77 -0.85 -14.69
CA GLU A 52 -6.84 -0.49 -13.26
C GLU A 52 -5.52 -0.78 -12.55
N HIS A 53 -4.91 -1.94 -12.79
CA HIS A 53 -3.62 -2.30 -12.23
C HIS A 53 -2.50 -1.36 -12.70
N LEU A 54 -2.45 -1.06 -13.99
CA LEU A 54 -1.49 -0.13 -14.57
C LEU A 54 -1.64 1.29 -13.97
N LEU A 55 -2.87 1.77 -13.83
CA LEU A 55 -3.17 3.06 -13.21
C LEU A 55 -2.80 3.09 -11.71
N ALA A 56 -2.89 1.96 -11.01
CA ALA A 56 -2.45 1.83 -9.64
C ALA A 56 -0.92 1.95 -9.56
N GLN A 57 -0.18 1.14 -10.34
CA GLN A 57 1.28 1.18 -10.41
C GLN A 57 1.82 2.60 -10.69
N PHE A 58 1.24 3.29 -11.67
CA PHE A 58 1.64 4.66 -12.01
C PHE A 58 1.49 5.62 -10.81
N ARG A 59 0.40 5.50 -10.03
CA ARG A 59 0.22 6.34 -8.83
C ARG A 59 1.27 6.05 -7.77
N MET A 60 1.67 4.78 -7.60
CA MET A 60 2.70 4.41 -6.63
C MET A 60 4.02 5.13 -6.93
N THR A 61 4.40 5.22 -8.20
CA THR A 61 5.66 5.84 -8.65
C THR A 61 5.65 7.36 -8.53
N GLN A 62 4.46 7.99 -8.62
CA GLN A 62 4.31 9.45 -8.65
C GLN A 62 4.12 10.09 -7.26
N GLN A 63 3.91 9.29 -6.22
CA GLN A 63 3.66 9.82 -4.88
C GLN A 63 4.88 9.62 -3.98
N ASP A 64 5.55 10.73 -3.63
CA ASP A 64 6.51 10.82 -2.53
C ASP A 64 5.80 10.73 -1.17
N ALA A 65 5.21 9.58 -0.90
CA ALA A 65 4.64 9.33 0.41
C ALA A 65 5.70 8.69 1.32
N PRO A 66 5.92 9.22 2.54
CA PRO A 66 6.86 8.62 3.48
C PRO A 66 6.53 7.14 3.71
N LEU A 67 7.57 6.29 3.79
CA LEU A 67 7.40 4.86 4.04
C LEU A 67 6.67 4.59 5.35
N VAL A 68 6.93 5.41 6.37
CA VAL A 68 6.29 5.39 7.68
C VAL A 68 5.68 6.75 7.95
N THR A 69 4.45 6.78 8.45
CA THR A 69 3.82 7.97 9.03
C THR A 69 3.36 7.65 10.44
N ALA A 70 3.02 8.67 11.25
CA ALA A 70 2.62 8.48 12.63
C ALA A 70 1.37 7.58 12.76
N GLU A 71 0.47 7.63 11.79
CA GLU A 71 -0.75 6.81 11.72
C GLU A 71 -0.45 5.32 11.52
N CYS A 72 0.74 4.98 11.01
CA CYS A 72 1.21 3.61 10.85
C CYS A 72 1.94 3.08 12.10
N ILE A 73 2.05 3.86 13.18
CA ILE A 73 2.77 3.49 14.40
C ILE A 73 1.76 3.22 15.52
N THR A 74 1.76 1.99 16.03
CA THR A 74 0.99 1.61 17.22
C THR A 74 1.93 1.31 18.37
N LEU A 75 1.71 1.98 19.49
CA LEU A 75 2.43 1.72 20.72
C LEU A 75 1.48 1.05 21.71
N GLU A 76 2.02 0.09 22.47
CA GLU A 76 1.31 -0.55 23.58
C GLU A 76 0.04 -1.27 23.14
N SER A 77 0.08 -1.95 21.98
CA SER A 77 -1.03 -2.82 21.59
C SER A 77 -1.11 -4.05 22.48
N ASP A 78 -2.33 -4.47 22.81
CA ASP A 78 -2.60 -5.65 23.62
C ASP A 78 -2.75 -6.93 22.80
N TRP A 79 -2.26 -6.92 21.55
CA TRP A 79 -2.27 -8.06 20.62
C TRP A 79 -1.43 -9.21 21.16
N ARG A 80 -2.02 -10.41 21.25
CA ARG A 80 -1.50 -11.56 21.99
C ARG A 80 -1.10 -12.74 21.12
N SER A 81 -1.26 -12.62 19.80
CA SER A 81 -0.92 -13.67 18.85
C SER A 81 -0.35 -13.11 17.55
N LYS A 82 0.33 -13.96 16.77
CA LYS A 82 0.83 -13.59 15.44
C LYS A 82 -0.32 -13.12 14.54
N GLU A 83 -1.47 -13.79 14.65
CA GLU A 83 -2.69 -13.48 13.91
C GLU A 83 -3.18 -12.06 14.23
N GLU A 84 -3.27 -11.72 15.52
CA GLU A 84 -3.70 -10.38 15.95
C GLU A 84 -2.71 -9.29 15.49
N VAL A 85 -1.41 -9.58 15.52
CA VAL A 85 -0.38 -8.64 15.05
C VAL A 85 -0.49 -8.41 13.54
N LEU A 86 -0.56 -9.47 12.72
CA LEU A 86 -0.69 -9.33 11.26
C LEU A 86 -2.00 -8.62 10.87
N LYS A 87 -3.10 -8.96 11.53
CA LYS A 87 -4.39 -8.30 11.33
C LYS A 87 -4.34 -6.82 11.73
N GLY A 88 -3.81 -6.52 12.91
CA GLY A 88 -3.70 -5.15 13.42
C GLY A 88 -2.81 -4.27 12.54
N MET A 89 -1.67 -4.79 12.09
CA MET A 89 -0.76 -4.06 11.20
C MET A 89 -1.40 -3.80 9.82
N THR A 90 -2.12 -4.75 9.24
CA THR A 90 -2.83 -4.52 7.96
C THR A 90 -4.00 -3.55 8.10
N ASP A 91 -4.69 -3.55 9.24
CA ASP A 91 -5.73 -2.56 9.54
C ASP A 91 -5.16 -1.15 9.69
N ASN A 92 -4.00 -1.00 10.36
CA ASN A 92 -3.31 0.29 10.42
C ASN A 92 -3.03 0.84 9.02
N LEU A 93 -2.60 -0.01 8.09
CA LEU A 93 -2.36 0.39 6.70
C LEU A 93 -3.64 0.76 5.94
N LEU A 94 -4.77 0.12 6.25
CA LEU A 94 -6.08 0.55 5.73
C LEU A 94 -6.44 1.94 6.28
N LEU A 95 -6.32 2.15 7.59
CA LEU A 95 -6.67 3.41 8.25
C LEU A 95 -5.79 4.57 7.78
N ALA A 96 -4.51 4.31 7.50
CA ALA A 96 -3.57 5.25 6.91
C ALA A 96 -3.78 5.46 5.39
N GLY A 97 -4.80 4.83 4.78
CA GLY A 97 -5.10 4.95 3.35
C GLY A 97 -4.05 4.33 2.43
N ARG A 98 -3.21 3.42 2.96
CA ARG A 98 -2.15 2.74 2.21
C ARG A 98 -2.59 1.43 1.57
N CYS A 99 -3.71 0.86 2.04
CA CYS A 99 -4.29 -0.37 1.53
C CYS A 99 -5.79 -0.20 1.30
N ARG A 100 -6.34 -0.81 0.24
CA ARG A 100 -7.79 -0.86 -0.03
C ARG A 100 -8.45 -2.16 0.40
N TYR A 101 -7.70 -3.27 0.39
CA TYR A 101 -8.20 -4.63 0.63
C TYR A 101 -7.36 -5.33 1.71
N PRO A 102 -7.50 -4.96 3.00
CA PRO A 102 -6.59 -5.43 4.06
C PRO A 102 -6.59 -6.95 4.22
N ARG A 103 -7.73 -7.62 4.02
CA ARG A 103 -7.81 -9.09 4.07
C ARG A 103 -6.94 -9.79 3.02
N LYS A 104 -6.84 -9.20 1.81
CA LYS A 104 -5.99 -9.76 0.77
C LYS A 104 -4.51 -9.46 1.03
N LEU A 105 -4.21 -8.26 1.54
CA LEU A 105 -2.86 -7.92 2.00
C LEU A 105 -2.38 -8.83 3.15
N GLU A 106 -3.28 -9.14 4.09
CA GLU A 106 -3.02 -10.09 5.18
C GLU A 106 -2.73 -11.49 4.63
N ALA A 107 -3.49 -11.95 3.64
CA ALA A 107 -3.23 -13.23 2.97
C ALA A 107 -1.85 -13.26 2.29
N ASP A 108 -1.42 -12.16 1.67
CA ASP A 108 -0.08 -12.05 1.08
C ASP A 108 1.05 -12.08 2.13
N LEU A 109 0.81 -11.52 3.33
CA LEU A 109 1.73 -11.62 4.46
C LEU A 109 1.80 -13.05 4.99
N TRP A 110 0.67 -13.72 5.15
CA TRP A 110 0.63 -15.13 5.57
C TRP A 110 1.32 -16.04 4.56
N ALA A 111 1.11 -15.83 3.26
CA ALA A 111 1.78 -16.59 2.22
C ALA A 111 3.32 -16.45 2.32
N ARG A 112 3.82 -15.24 2.61
CA ARG A 112 5.25 -15.01 2.83
C ARG A 112 5.75 -15.63 4.15
N GLU A 113 4.98 -15.50 5.22
CA GLU A 113 5.31 -16.04 6.54
C GLU A 113 5.40 -17.57 6.53
N ALA A 114 4.54 -18.24 5.75
CA ALA A 114 4.50 -19.69 5.63
C ALA A 114 5.75 -20.28 4.94
N VAL A 115 6.49 -19.49 4.16
CA VAL A 115 7.75 -19.95 3.53
C VAL A 115 8.85 -20.07 4.57
N PHE A 116 9.00 -19.06 5.42
CA PHE A 116 9.93 -19.05 6.54
C PHE A 116 9.54 -17.92 7.51
N SER A 117 9.63 -18.22 8.81
CA SER A 117 9.33 -17.28 9.89
C SER A 117 10.06 -15.95 9.70
N THR A 118 9.35 -14.84 9.83
CA THR A 118 9.97 -13.50 9.78
C THR A 118 10.43 -13.01 11.15
N GLY A 119 10.39 -13.88 12.17
CA GLY A 119 10.97 -13.62 13.49
C GLY A 119 12.49 -13.68 13.41
N LEU A 120 13.15 -12.62 13.88
CA LEU A 120 14.62 -12.48 13.81
C LEU A 120 15.33 -12.83 15.12
N GLY A 121 14.59 -13.14 16.20
CA GLY A 121 15.17 -13.20 17.53
C GLY A 121 15.11 -11.85 18.25
N PHE A 122 15.60 -11.83 19.48
CA PHE A 122 15.81 -10.59 20.26
C PHE A 122 14.55 -9.69 20.35
N SER A 123 13.38 -10.30 20.48
CA SER A 123 12.09 -9.58 20.51
C SER A 123 11.81 -8.72 19.27
N PHE A 124 12.23 -9.21 18.08
CA PHE A 124 11.99 -8.53 16.81
C PHE A 124 11.49 -9.47 15.69
N ALA A 125 10.53 -8.99 14.89
CA ALA A 125 10.01 -9.67 13.72
C ALA A 125 9.69 -8.63 12.63
N ILE A 126 9.84 -9.03 11.37
CA ILE A 126 9.60 -8.15 10.22
C ILE A 126 8.63 -8.84 9.24
N PRO A 127 7.33 -8.94 9.56
CA PRO A 127 6.36 -9.38 8.58
C PRO A 127 6.36 -8.42 7.38
N HIS A 128 6.67 -8.95 6.21
CA HIS A 128 6.73 -8.20 4.96
C HIS A 128 6.15 -9.05 3.83
N SER A 129 5.70 -8.40 2.76
CA SER A 129 5.32 -9.09 1.52
C SER A 129 5.42 -8.12 0.35
N LYS A 130 5.49 -8.65 -0.87
CA LYS A 130 5.23 -7.90 -2.09
C LYS A 130 3.77 -8.15 -2.47
N SER A 131 2.93 -7.14 -2.32
CA SER A 131 1.49 -7.25 -2.52
C SER A 131 0.99 -6.26 -3.56
N GLU A 132 0.05 -6.69 -4.40
CA GLU A 132 -0.70 -5.80 -5.29
C GLU A 132 -1.82 -5.04 -4.55
N HIS A 133 -2.02 -5.30 -3.26
CA HIS A 133 -3.06 -4.70 -2.44
C HIS A 133 -2.56 -3.52 -1.60
N ILE A 134 -1.33 -3.06 -1.85
CA ILE A 134 -0.79 -1.83 -1.29
C ILE A 134 -0.76 -0.73 -2.36
N GLU A 135 -1.21 0.46 -1.99
CA GLU A 135 -1.24 1.63 -2.87
C GLU A 135 0.15 2.29 -2.98
N GLN A 136 1.00 2.12 -1.96
CA GLN A 136 2.38 2.65 -1.91
C GLN A 136 3.23 1.77 -0.99
N SER A 137 4.53 1.63 -1.28
CA SER A 137 5.47 1.00 -0.33
C SER A 137 5.36 1.66 1.03
N THR A 138 5.13 0.88 2.08
CA THR A 138 4.87 1.41 3.42
C THR A 138 5.23 0.39 4.49
N ILE A 139 5.38 0.87 5.73
CA ILE A 139 5.69 0.07 6.91
C ILE A 139 4.69 0.46 8.01
N SER A 140 4.01 -0.54 8.57
CA SER A 140 3.35 -0.42 9.87
C SER A 140 4.34 -0.85 10.95
N VAL A 141 4.38 -0.14 12.08
CA VAL A 141 5.25 -0.44 13.23
C VAL A 141 4.38 -0.66 14.45
N ALA A 142 4.66 -1.71 15.22
CA ALA A 142 3.95 -2.00 16.46
C ALA A 142 4.92 -2.33 17.59
N ARG A 143 4.68 -1.77 18.79
CA ARG A 143 5.27 -2.22 20.05
C ARG A 143 4.19 -2.87 20.90
N LEU A 144 4.32 -4.17 21.17
CA LEU A 144 3.33 -4.94 21.91
C LEU A 144 3.51 -4.76 23.42
N GLN A 145 2.43 -4.89 24.20
CA GLN A 145 2.50 -4.87 25.67
C GLN A 145 3.16 -6.13 26.24
N ALA A 146 2.97 -7.27 25.57
CA ALA A 146 3.52 -8.55 25.99
C ALA A 146 4.10 -9.30 24.78
N PRO A 147 5.17 -10.09 24.96
CA PRO A 147 5.76 -10.82 23.85
C PRO A 147 4.81 -11.89 23.28
N VAL A 148 4.74 -11.98 21.96
CA VAL A 148 3.95 -12.98 21.22
C VAL A 148 4.83 -14.08 20.66
N ARG A 149 4.27 -15.28 20.50
CA ARG A 149 4.97 -16.37 19.80
C ARG A 149 4.91 -16.11 18.29
N TRP A 150 6.07 -16.10 17.64
CA TRP A 150 6.15 -15.85 16.18
C TRP A 150 6.57 -17.06 15.36
N GLY A 151 6.81 -18.21 15.95
CA GLY A 151 7.23 -19.37 15.19
C GLY A 151 6.90 -20.66 15.90
N GLU A 152 7.56 -21.73 15.49
CA GLU A 152 7.34 -23.04 16.07
C GLU A 152 7.88 -23.13 17.51
N VAL A 153 7.70 -24.29 18.14
CA VAL A 153 8.16 -24.54 19.50
C VAL A 153 9.70 -24.47 19.53
N GLY A 154 10.24 -23.37 20.05
CA GLY A 154 11.67 -23.07 20.09
C GLY A 154 12.03 -21.73 19.45
N ASP A 155 11.13 -21.16 18.66
CA ASP A 155 11.34 -19.87 17.99
C ASP A 155 11.19 -18.69 18.96
N ALA A 156 11.79 -17.58 18.55
CA ALA A 156 11.81 -16.35 19.32
C ALA A 156 10.40 -15.80 19.60
N ARG A 157 10.24 -15.27 20.81
CA ARG A 157 9.12 -14.39 21.14
C ARG A 157 9.44 -12.97 20.69
N VAL A 158 8.44 -12.28 20.16
CA VAL A 158 8.50 -10.88 19.72
C VAL A 158 7.78 -9.99 20.69
#